data_AF-A0A2I4DR75-F1
#
_entry.id   AF-A0A2I4DR75-F1
#
_cell.length_a   1.000
_cell.length_b   1.000
_cell.length_c   1.000
_cell.angle_alpha   90.00
_cell.angle_beta   90.00
_cell.angle_gamma   90.00
#
_symmetry.space_group_name_H-M   'P 1'
#
loop_
_entity.id
_entity.type
_entity.pdbx_description
1 polymer ?
#
loop_
_entity_poly.entity_id
_entity_poly.type
_entity_poly.pdbx_seq_one_letter_code
_entity_poly.pdbx_strand_id
1 'polypeptide(L)'
;MGPRAPQVKCTLDQFTQQHPLTFDGKSQLLDAERWIKKMEKIFQALFCTDDQKELGEGVPITWGRIKQAFLDRFFSQEFQEARARQFDELVQGTMNIERYAAIFVELSRFASYLIPDEVKKAAKFERGLHPRIQSCLIPLRIRNFTDLVTRATLVEEDMRANAELFNKKKLDEGVPITWGCFKLVFLDRLFSQELQEARAR
;
A
#
# COMPACT_ATOMS: atom_id res chain seq x y z
N MET A 1 10.64 -32.74 48.65
CA MET A 1 10.99 -31.96 47.45
C MET A 1 10.44 -32.71 46.25
N GLY A 2 9.36 -32.23 45.64
CA GLY A 2 8.75 -32.89 44.49
C GLY A 2 9.63 -32.75 43.23
N PRO A 3 9.55 -33.68 42.26
CA PRO A 3 10.33 -33.59 41.03
C PRO A 3 9.93 -32.32 40.27
N ARG A 4 10.94 -31.50 39.94
CA ARG A 4 10.78 -30.29 39.13
C ARG A 4 10.27 -30.73 37.75
N ALA A 5 9.09 -30.26 37.35
CA ALA A 5 8.55 -30.52 36.03
C ALA A 5 9.60 -30.16 34.96
N PRO A 6 9.76 -31.00 33.90
CA PRO A 6 10.70 -30.69 32.84
C PRO A 6 10.32 -29.35 32.22
N GLN A 7 11.22 -28.38 32.33
CA GLN A 7 11.10 -27.09 31.67
C GLN A 7 11.14 -27.40 30.17
N VAL A 8 10.01 -27.36 29.47
CA VAL A 8 9.95 -27.57 28.02
C VAL A 8 10.66 -26.37 27.38
N LYS A 9 11.96 -26.50 27.14
CA LYS A 9 12.79 -25.47 26.53
C LYS A 9 12.74 -25.65 25.02
N CYS A 10 12.30 -24.60 24.34
CA CYS A 10 12.41 -24.45 22.90
C CYS A 10 13.89 -24.54 22.47
N THR A 11 14.23 -25.51 21.60
CA THR A 11 15.62 -25.76 21.16
C THR A 11 15.89 -25.19 19.77
N LEU A 12 17.16 -24.91 19.47
CA LEU A 12 17.59 -24.40 18.16
C LEU A 12 17.26 -25.38 17.01
N ASP A 13 17.32 -26.69 17.28
CA ASP A 13 16.96 -27.72 16.29
C ASP A 13 15.47 -27.65 15.92
N GLN A 14 14.60 -27.52 16.93
CA GLN A 14 13.16 -27.35 16.71
C GLN A 14 12.84 -26.08 15.93
N PHE A 15 13.57 -24.99 16.20
CA PHE A 15 13.46 -23.74 15.46
C PHE A 15 13.91 -23.89 14.01
N THR A 16 15.05 -24.56 13.78
CA THR A 16 15.61 -24.77 12.43
C THR A 16 14.70 -25.65 11.57
N GLN A 17 14.03 -26.64 12.17
CA GLN A 17 13.02 -27.47 11.51
C GLN A 17 11.79 -26.69 11.03
N GLN A 18 11.54 -25.48 11.54
CA GLN A 18 10.46 -24.61 11.07
C GLN A 18 10.84 -23.78 9.83
N HIS A 19 12.05 -23.98 9.29
CA HIS A 19 12.60 -23.26 8.14
C HIS A 19 12.41 -21.73 8.28
N PRO A 20 13.00 -21.13 9.33
CA PRO A 20 12.89 -19.70 9.60
C PRO A 20 13.40 -18.90 8.39
N LEU A 21 12.67 -17.84 8.02
CA LEU A 21 13.08 -16.93 6.94
C LEU A 21 14.41 -16.26 7.30
N THR A 22 15.33 -16.19 6.34
CA THR A 22 16.52 -15.35 6.49
C THR A 22 16.16 -13.89 6.18
N PHE A 23 16.72 -12.96 6.96
CA PHE A 23 16.61 -11.53 6.69
C PHE A 23 18.00 -10.98 6.48
N ASP A 24 18.21 -10.34 5.32
CA ASP A 24 19.51 -9.87 4.86
C ASP A 24 19.90 -8.50 5.43
N GLY A 25 19.03 -7.89 6.23
CA GLY A 25 19.24 -6.56 6.82
C GLY A 25 19.15 -5.40 5.83
N LYS A 26 18.82 -5.67 4.55
CA LYS A 26 18.78 -4.69 3.45
C LYS A 26 17.42 -4.62 2.74
N SER A 27 16.55 -5.60 2.97
CA SER A 27 15.23 -5.71 2.36
C SER A 27 14.24 -4.62 2.79
N GLN A 28 13.16 -4.43 2.02
CA GLN A 28 12.17 -3.38 2.27
C GLN A 28 11.33 -3.66 3.52
N LEU A 29 10.61 -2.64 4.01
CA LEU A 29 9.86 -2.71 5.26
C LEU A 29 8.78 -3.80 5.28
N LEU A 30 8.16 -4.09 4.14
CA LEU A 30 7.23 -5.20 4.04
C LEU A 30 7.90 -6.56 4.26
N ASP A 31 9.17 -6.72 3.86
CA ASP A 31 9.95 -7.92 4.14
C ASP A 31 10.32 -8.01 5.62
N ALA A 32 10.66 -6.88 6.24
CA ALA A 32 10.94 -6.79 7.67
C ALA A 32 9.70 -7.10 8.54
N GLU A 33 8.53 -6.54 8.20
CA GLU A 33 7.25 -6.87 8.85
C GLU A 33 6.90 -8.35 8.69
N ARG A 34 7.03 -8.88 7.46
CA ARG A 34 6.79 -10.31 7.17
C ARG A 34 7.72 -11.20 7.98
N TRP A 35 8.99 -10.83 8.07
CA TRP A 35 10.01 -11.57 8.81
C TRP A 35 9.70 -11.61 10.30
N ILE A 36 9.44 -10.47 10.95
CA ILE A 36 9.05 -10.43 12.38
C ILE A 36 7.83 -11.32 12.63
N LYS A 37 6.75 -11.15 11.84
CA LYS A 37 5.51 -11.92 12.04
C LYS A 37 5.75 -13.43 11.89
N LYS A 38 6.60 -13.84 10.94
CA LYS A 38 6.94 -15.25 10.74
C LYS A 38 7.73 -15.78 11.94
N MET A 39 8.70 -15.02 12.44
CA MET A 39 9.48 -15.41 13.61
C MET A 39 8.61 -15.53 14.85
N GLU A 40 7.71 -14.57 15.11
CA GLU A 40 6.75 -14.65 16.21
C GLU A 40 5.86 -15.89 16.12
N LYS A 41 5.38 -16.22 14.92
CA LYS A 41 4.56 -17.42 14.69
C LYS A 41 5.33 -18.71 14.96
N ILE A 42 6.61 -18.77 14.60
CA ILE A 42 7.48 -19.93 14.89
C ILE A 42 7.68 -20.05 16.42
N PHE A 43 8.02 -18.94 17.09
CA PHE A 43 8.19 -18.96 18.54
C PHE A 43 6.91 -19.33 19.29
N GLN A 44 5.75 -18.89 18.80
CA GLN A 44 4.45 -19.26 19.35
C GLN A 44 4.14 -20.75 19.13
N ALA A 45 4.43 -21.29 17.95
CA ALA A 45 4.21 -22.70 17.62
C ALA A 45 5.07 -23.66 18.47
N LEU A 46 6.25 -23.18 18.88
CA LEU A 46 7.19 -23.93 19.71
C LEU A 46 6.99 -23.68 21.22
N PHE A 47 5.97 -22.90 21.60
CA PHE A 47 5.70 -22.49 22.99
C PHE A 47 6.92 -21.86 23.70
N CYS A 48 7.82 -21.21 22.95
CA CYS A 48 9.00 -20.59 23.53
C CYS A 48 8.56 -19.41 24.40
N THR A 49 8.79 -19.47 25.71
CA THR A 49 8.57 -18.31 26.60
C THR A 49 9.68 -17.27 26.40
N ASP A 50 9.45 -16.01 26.76
CA ASP A 50 10.46 -14.96 26.53
C ASP A 50 11.78 -15.21 27.29
N ASP A 51 11.68 -15.87 28.46
CA ASP A 51 12.82 -16.33 29.27
C ASP A 51 13.62 -17.46 28.60
N GLN A 52 13.03 -18.16 27.63
CA GLN A 52 13.70 -19.24 26.89
C GLN A 52 14.36 -18.75 25.60
N LYS A 53 14.06 -17.53 25.17
CA LYS A 53 14.60 -16.92 23.94
C LYS A 53 15.89 -16.13 24.21
N GLU A 54 16.80 -16.70 25.01
CA GLU A 54 18.12 -16.13 25.30
C GLU A 54 19.13 -16.54 24.22
N LEU A 55 19.76 -15.56 23.56
CA LEU A 55 20.62 -15.77 22.40
C LEU A 55 22.13 -15.53 22.67
N GLY A 56 22.57 -15.50 23.94
CA GLY A 56 23.99 -15.32 24.27
C GLY A 56 24.38 -15.74 25.69
N GLU A 57 25.67 -16.02 25.90
CA GLU A 57 26.25 -16.29 27.23
C GLU A 57 26.55 -14.98 27.97
N GLY A 58 26.00 -14.80 29.17
CA GLY A 58 26.39 -13.75 30.12
C GLY A 58 25.55 -12.47 30.11
N VAL A 59 24.80 -12.17 29.05
CA VAL A 59 23.73 -11.15 29.04
C VAL A 59 22.51 -11.75 28.34
N PRO A 60 21.33 -11.83 28.99
CA PRO A 60 20.11 -12.30 28.33
C PRO A 60 19.75 -11.35 27.17
N ILE A 61 20.21 -11.71 25.96
CA ILE A 61 19.69 -11.14 24.72
C ILE A 61 18.38 -11.88 24.49
N THR A 62 17.30 -11.34 25.04
CA THR A 62 15.96 -11.89 24.87
C THR A 62 15.43 -11.54 23.47
N TRP A 63 14.52 -12.36 22.94
CA TRP A 63 13.79 -12.00 21.71
C TRP A 63 13.10 -10.64 21.82
N GLY A 64 12.63 -10.26 23.01
CA GLY A 64 12.08 -8.91 23.25
C GLY A 64 13.10 -7.81 22.93
N ARG A 65 14.35 -7.96 23.39
CA ARG A 65 15.43 -7.02 23.08
C ARG A 65 15.81 -7.02 21.60
N ILE A 66 15.87 -8.17 20.96
CA ILE A 66 16.17 -8.25 19.51
C ILE A 66 15.05 -7.63 18.70
N LYS A 67 13.80 -7.95 19.02
CA LYS A 67 12.62 -7.36 18.39
C LYS A 67 12.64 -5.85 18.55
N GLN A 68 12.92 -5.36 19.76
CA GLN A 68 13.00 -3.92 20.02
C GLN A 68 14.15 -3.27 19.25
N ALA A 69 15.37 -3.82 19.30
CA ALA A 69 16.50 -3.30 18.53
C ALA A 69 16.26 -3.34 17.01
N PHE A 70 15.56 -4.37 16.53
CA PHE A 70 15.17 -4.49 15.12
C PHE A 70 14.13 -3.44 14.76
N LEU A 71 13.09 -3.26 15.58
CA LEU A 71 12.08 -2.23 15.37
C LEU A 71 12.70 -0.84 15.42
N ASP A 72 13.58 -0.56 16.39
CA ASP A 72 14.30 0.72 16.49
C ASP A 72 15.21 0.95 15.28
N ARG A 73 15.83 -0.10 14.74
CA ARG A 73 16.74 0.01 13.58
C ARG A 73 16.01 0.15 12.24
N PHE A 74 14.90 -0.56 12.04
CA PHE A 74 14.19 -0.63 10.76
C PHE A 74 12.91 0.22 10.72
N PHE A 75 12.37 0.58 11.88
CA PHE A 75 11.23 1.49 12.08
C PHE A 75 11.62 2.69 12.94
N SER A 76 12.88 3.16 12.80
CA SER A 76 13.36 4.35 13.48
C SER A 76 12.47 5.56 13.16
N GLN A 77 12.49 6.56 14.04
CA GLN A 77 11.72 7.78 13.82
C GLN A 77 12.08 8.43 12.48
N GLU A 78 13.36 8.49 12.13
CA GLU A 78 13.85 9.05 10.87
C GLU A 78 13.32 8.28 9.66
N PHE A 79 13.21 6.96 9.77
CA PHE A 79 12.62 6.11 8.74
C PHE A 79 11.13 6.41 8.57
N GLN A 80 10.38 6.48 9.68
CA GLN A 80 8.94 6.78 9.64
C GLN A 80 8.70 8.17 9.05
N GLU A 81 9.49 9.15 9.45
CA GLU A 81 9.46 10.51 8.90
C GLU A 81 9.84 10.53 7.41
N ALA A 82 10.82 9.75 6.98
CA ALA A 82 11.17 9.63 5.56
C ALA A 82 10.01 9.04 4.73
N ARG A 83 9.30 8.03 5.26
CA ARG A 83 8.11 7.49 4.60
C ARG A 83 6.94 8.47 4.60
N ALA A 84 6.76 9.24 5.67
CA ALA A 84 5.76 10.28 5.71
C ALA A 84 6.04 11.40 4.69
N ARG A 85 7.31 11.79 4.52
CA ARG A 85 7.73 12.71 3.44
C ARG A 85 7.44 12.13 2.05
N GLN A 86 7.79 10.86 1.82
CA GLN A 86 7.44 10.18 0.57
C GLN A 86 5.94 10.17 0.30
N PHE A 87 5.11 9.98 1.34
CA PHE A 87 3.65 10.04 1.20
C PHE A 87 3.16 11.46 0.86
N ASP A 88 3.75 12.48 1.50
CA ASP A 88 3.37 13.87 1.25
C ASP A 88 3.74 14.32 -0.17
N GLU A 89 4.90 13.89 -0.67
CA GLU A 89 5.38 14.17 -2.02
C GLU A 89 4.78 13.23 -3.09
N LEU A 90 4.03 12.20 -2.68
CA LEU A 90 3.51 11.19 -3.59
C LEU A 90 2.55 11.80 -4.62
N VAL A 91 2.88 11.58 -5.89
CA VAL A 91 2.06 11.88 -7.08
C VAL A 91 2.01 10.67 -7.99
N GLN A 92 0.96 10.54 -8.81
CA GLN A 92 0.76 9.44 -9.76
C GLN A 92 1.92 9.34 -10.75
N GLY A 93 2.41 10.49 -11.24
CA GLY A 93 3.49 10.54 -12.24
C GLY A 93 3.12 9.75 -13.51
N THR A 94 3.95 8.78 -13.87
CA THR A 94 3.77 7.88 -15.03
C THR A 94 3.14 6.54 -14.66
N MET A 95 2.84 6.32 -13.37
CA MET A 95 2.26 5.06 -12.92
C MET A 95 0.78 4.99 -13.29
N ASN A 96 0.30 3.76 -13.48
CA ASN A 96 -1.13 3.53 -13.60
C ASN A 96 -1.85 3.77 -12.24
N ILE A 97 -3.16 3.97 -12.28
CA ILE A 97 -3.98 4.22 -11.09
C ILE A 97 -3.85 3.08 -10.07
N GLU A 98 -3.84 1.83 -10.52
CA GLU A 98 -3.72 0.66 -9.64
C GLU A 98 -2.43 0.69 -8.80
N ARG A 99 -1.28 0.89 -9.45
CA ARG A 99 0.02 0.95 -8.76
C ARG A 99 0.11 2.18 -7.86
N TYR A 100 -0.43 3.32 -8.31
CA TYR A 100 -0.50 4.52 -7.50
C TYR A 100 -1.33 4.31 -6.24
N ALA A 101 -2.51 3.71 -6.35
CA ALA A 101 -3.37 3.38 -5.21
C ALA A 101 -2.70 2.40 -4.24
N ALA A 102 -1.99 1.38 -4.74
CA ALA A 102 -1.25 0.43 -3.90
C ALA A 102 -0.17 1.12 -3.06
N ILE A 103 0.68 1.94 -3.71
CA ILE A 103 1.74 2.70 -3.02
C ILE A 103 1.14 3.72 -2.04
N PHE A 104 0.04 4.38 -2.42
CA PHE A 104 -0.67 5.31 -1.56
C PHE A 104 -1.16 4.64 -0.28
N VAL A 105 -1.80 3.47 -0.39
CA VAL A 105 -2.28 2.70 0.77
C VAL A 105 -1.11 2.23 1.64
N GLU A 106 -0.02 1.76 1.04
CA GLU A 106 1.17 1.34 1.77
C GLU A 106 1.77 2.50 2.58
N LEU A 107 2.03 3.64 1.94
CA LEU A 107 2.65 4.81 2.56
C LEU A 107 1.71 5.52 3.55
N SER A 108 0.39 5.44 3.35
CA SER A 108 -0.60 6.04 4.25
C SER A 108 -0.49 5.54 5.70
N ARG A 109 0.03 4.34 5.91
CA ARG A 109 0.24 3.74 7.23
C ARG A 109 1.24 4.52 8.09
N PHE A 110 2.17 5.22 7.46
CA PHE A 110 3.21 6.01 8.14
C PHE A 110 2.81 7.47 8.34
N ALA A 111 1.71 7.91 7.70
CA ALA A 111 1.28 9.29 7.67
C ALA A 111 -0.23 9.42 7.92
N SER A 112 -0.78 8.55 8.77
CA SER A 112 -2.19 8.55 9.13
C SER A 112 -2.65 9.91 9.70
N TYR A 113 -1.75 10.64 10.35
CA TYR A 113 -2.00 12.00 10.85
C TYR A 113 -2.24 13.04 9.74
N LEU A 114 -1.73 12.84 8.52
CA LEU A 114 -2.00 13.71 7.37
C LEU A 114 -3.38 13.46 6.74
N ILE A 115 -3.93 12.26 6.94
CA ILE A 115 -5.21 11.80 6.39
C ILE A 115 -6.10 11.20 7.49
N PRO A 116 -6.48 12.01 8.50
CA PRO A 116 -7.18 11.51 9.68
C PRO A 116 -8.61 11.05 9.39
N ASP A 117 -9.19 11.45 8.26
CA ASP A 117 -10.55 11.10 7.86
C ASP A 117 -10.60 10.72 6.37
N GLU A 118 -11.68 10.06 5.97
CA GLU A 118 -11.89 9.54 4.62
C GLU A 118 -11.90 10.67 3.56
N VAL A 119 -12.43 11.85 3.93
CA VAL A 119 -12.52 13.00 3.02
C VAL A 119 -11.13 13.55 2.70
N LYS A 120 -10.28 13.72 3.73
CA LYS A 120 -8.89 14.15 3.55
C LYS A 120 -8.06 13.12 2.80
N LYS A 121 -8.31 11.83 3.04
CA LYS A 121 -7.69 10.73 2.29
C LYS A 121 -8.03 10.81 0.80
N ALA A 122 -9.31 10.93 0.46
CA ALA A 122 -9.76 11.10 -0.93
C ALA A 122 -9.16 12.36 -1.56
N ALA A 123 -9.19 13.50 -0.86
CA ALA A 123 -8.64 14.75 -1.35
C ALA A 123 -7.12 14.69 -1.57
N LYS A 124 -6.36 14.02 -0.70
CA LYS A 124 -4.91 13.82 -0.89
C LYS A 124 -4.63 12.93 -2.09
N PHE A 125 -5.40 11.87 -2.29
CA PHE A 125 -5.29 11.01 -3.47
C PHE A 125 -5.58 11.81 -4.75
N GLU A 126 -6.69 12.54 -4.79
CA GLU A 126 -7.09 13.41 -5.91
C GLU A 126 -6.02 14.43 -6.28
N ARG A 127 -5.42 15.10 -5.28
CA ARG A 127 -4.35 16.09 -5.50
C ARG A 127 -3.11 15.50 -6.19
N GLY A 128 -2.81 14.23 -5.94
CA GLY A 128 -1.68 13.55 -6.57
C GLY A 128 -1.99 12.90 -7.92
N LEU A 129 -3.25 12.91 -8.39
CA LEU A 129 -3.62 12.35 -9.68
C LEU A 129 -3.02 13.14 -10.85
N HIS A 130 -2.78 12.45 -11.96
CA HIS A 130 -2.35 13.09 -13.19
C HIS A 130 -3.38 14.14 -13.65
N PRO A 131 -2.98 15.37 -14.06
CA PRO A 131 -3.90 16.49 -14.29
C PRO A 131 -5.07 16.19 -15.23
N ARG A 132 -4.86 15.32 -16.23
CA ARG A 132 -5.92 14.89 -17.16
C ARG A 132 -7.01 14.08 -16.45
N ILE A 133 -6.63 13.13 -15.60
CA ILE A 133 -7.57 12.30 -14.84
C ILE A 133 -8.22 13.16 -13.76
N GLN A 134 -7.42 13.96 -13.05
CA GLN A 134 -7.90 14.87 -12.01
C GLN A 134 -8.98 15.83 -12.53
N SER A 135 -8.79 16.44 -13.70
CA SER A 135 -9.76 17.36 -14.31
C SER A 135 -11.11 16.71 -14.60
N CYS A 136 -11.14 15.41 -14.86
CA CYS A 136 -12.36 14.63 -15.07
C CYS A 136 -13.13 14.37 -13.76
N LEU A 137 -12.42 14.33 -12.63
CA LEU A 137 -12.98 13.89 -11.34
C LEU A 137 -13.35 15.05 -10.41
N ILE A 138 -12.65 16.19 -10.49
CA ILE A 138 -12.93 17.40 -9.69
C ILE A 138 -14.43 17.78 -9.68
N PRO A 139 -15.15 17.79 -10.83
CA PRO A 139 -16.57 18.17 -10.84
C PRO A 139 -17.47 17.23 -10.03
N LEU A 140 -17.08 15.96 -9.87
CA LEU A 140 -17.85 14.92 -9.19
C LEU A 140 -17.78 15.03 -7.66
N ARG A 141 -16.78 15.77 -7.14
CA ARG A 141 -16.59 16.02 -5.70
C ARG A 141 -16.65 14.74 -4.85
N ILE A 142 -16.03 13.67 -5.34
CA ILE A 142 -16.02 12.36 -4.68
C ILE A 142 -15.28 12.47 -3.35
N ARG A 143 -15.90 12.00 -2.27
CA ARG A 143 -15.36 12.08 -0.90
C ARG A 143 -14.93 10.75 -0.31
N ASN A 144 -15.14 9.67 -1.06
CA ASN A 144 -14.77 8.31 -0.65
C ASN A 144 -13.55 7.86 -1.46
N PHE A 145 -12.54 7.32 -0.79
CA PHE A 145 -11.29 6.92 -1.44
C PHE A 145 -11.50 5.80 -2.45
N THR A 146 -12.28 4.78 -2.09
CA THR A 146 -12.51 3.62 -2.96
C THR A 146 -13.27 4.01 -4.22
N ASP A 147 -14.35 4.78 -4.09
CA ASP A 147 -15.09 5.29 -5.26
C ASP A 147 -14.20 6.16 -6.15
N LEU A 148 -13.38 7.03 -5.55
CA LEU A 148 -12.43 7.87 -6.30
C LEU A 148 -11.43 7.03 -7.09
N VAL A 149 -10.87 5.97 -6.49
CA VAL A 149 -9.97 5.03 -7.18
C VAL A 149 -10.69 4.34 -8.33
N THR A 150 -11.90 3.81 -8.11
CA THR A 150 -12.68 3.15 -9.16
C THR A 150 -12.95 4.08 -10.33
N ARG A 151 -13.41 5.31 -10.04
CA ARG A 151 -13.68 6.32 -11.07
C ARG A 151 -12.40 6.70 -11.81
N ALA A 152 -11.29 6.91 -11.10
CA ALA A 152 -9.99 7.22 -11.72
C ALA A 152 -9.49 6.11 -12.66
N THR A 153 -9.65 4.84 -12.26
CA THR A 153 -9.30 3.69 -13.11
C THR A 153 -10.11 3.69 -14.41
N LEU A 154 -11.43 3.92 -14.33
CA LEU A 154 -12.29 3.98 -15.52
C LEU A 154 -11.85 5.11 -16.47
N VAL A 155 -11.46 6.27 -15.93
CA VAL A 155 -10.93 7.38 -16.75
C VAL A 155 -9.61 7.01 -17.41
N GLU A 156 -8.71 6.34 -16.69
CA GLU A 156 -7.43 5.90 -17.26
C GLU A 156 -7.63 4.87 -18.39
N GLU A 157 -8.54 3.91 -18.22
CA GLU A 157 -8.88 2.92 -19.23
C GLU A 157 -9.50 3.56 -20.48
N ASP A 158 -10.43 4.51 -20.31
CA ASP A 158 -11.04 5.25 -21.42
C ASP A 158 -10.00 6.07 -22.19
N MET A 159 -9.11 6.77 -21.48
CA MET A 159 -8.01 7.53 -22.10
C MET A 159 -7.08 6.61 -22.90
N ARG A 160 -6.79 5.41 -22.40
CA ARG A 160 -5.96 4.42 -23.07
C ARG A 160 -6.62 3.89 -24.34
N ALA A 161 -7.88 3.48 -24.24
CA ALA A 161 -8.66 3.00 -25.39
C ALA A 161 -8.80 4.07 -26.48
N ASN A 162 -9.07 5.33 -26.09
CA ASN A 162 -9.16 6.45 -27.01
C ASN A 162 -7.81 6.76 -27.70
N ALA A 163 -6.69 6.60 -26.98
CA ALA A 163 -5.36 6.76 -27.57
C ALA A 163 -5.04 5.64 -28.59
N GLU A 164 -5.46 4.40 -28.34
CA GLU A 164 -5.31 3.28 -29.27
C GLU A 164 -6.13 3.48 -30.54
N LEU A 165 -7.39 3.92 -30.40
CA LEU A 165 -8.27 4.26 -31.52
C LEU A 165 -7.70 5.43 -32.35
N PHE A 166 -7.15 6.44 -31.70
CA PHE A 166 -6.49 7.56 -32.36
C PHE A 166 -5.25 7.12 -33.14
N ASN A 167 -4.39 6.28 -32.55
CA ASN A 167 -3.22 5.75 -33.23
C ASN A 167 -3.60 4.91 -34.44
N LYS A 168 -4.65 4.09 -34.34
CA LYS A 168 -5.18 3.32 -35.47
C LYS A 168 -5.68 4.22 -36.60
N LYS A 169 -6.48 5.24 -36.30
CA LYS A 169 -6.99 6.20 -37.30
C LYS A 169 -5.89 7.06 -37.94
N LYS A 170 -4.82 7.38 -37.21
CA LYS A 170 -3.66 8.12 -37.74
C LYS A 170 -2.86 7.30 -38.77
N LEU A 171 -2.89 5.97 -38.67
CA LEU A 171 -2.32 5.08 -39.70
C LEU A 171 -3.21 5.01 -40.95
N ASP A 172 -4.53 5.10 -40.77
CA ASP A 172 -5.50 4.88 -41.85
C ASP A 172 -5.86 6.17 -42.63
N GLU A 173 -5.82 7.35 -42.00
CA GLU A 173 -6.30 8.61 -42.61
C GLU A 173 -5.44 9.80 -42.19
N GLY A 174 -4.66 10.38 -43.11
CA GLY A 174 -3.89 11.62 -42.90
C GLY A 174 -4.77 12.88 -42.77
N VAL A 175 -5.63 12.97 -41.76
CA VAL A 175 -6.64 14.05 -41.59
C VAL A 175 -6.43 14.85 -40.29
N PRO A 176 -6.68 16.18 -40.27
CA PRO A 176 -6.35 17.07 -39.16
C PRO A 176 -7.36 17.04 -38.01
N ILE A 177 -6.86 17.41 -36.82
CA ILE A 177 -7.48 17.22 -35.51
C ILE A 177 -8.47 18.33 -35.19
N THR A 178 -9.70 18.00 -34.77
CA THR A 178 -10.57 18.97 -34.07
C THR A 178 -10.85 18.53 -32.63
N TRP A 179 -10.79 19.51 -31.73
CA TRP A 179 -10.95 19.39 -30.28
C TRP A 179 -12.36 18.96 -29.82
N GLY A 180 -13.29 18.73 -30.75
CA GLY A 180 -14.69 18.38 -30.46
C GLY A 180 -14.92 16.93 -30.00
N CYS A 181 -14.04 15.98 -30.36
CA CYS A 181 -14.28 14.56 -30.07
C CYS A 181 -14.11 14.16 -28.59
N PHE A 182 -13.39 14.95 -27.78
CA PHE A 182 -13.16 14.62 -26.37
C PHE A 182 -14.31 15.05 -25.44
N LYS A 183 -15.19 15.97 -25.88
CA LYS A 183 -16.17 16.61 -24.99
C LYS A 183 -17.54 15.94 -24.96
N LEU A 184 -17.89 15.12 -25.96
CA LEU A 184 -19.24 14.57 -26.11
C LEU A 184 -19.41 13.11 -25.64
N VAL A 185 -18.34 12.31 -25.53
CA VAL A 185 -18.48 10.90 -25.07
C VAL A 185 -18.40 10.79 -23.55
N PHE A 186 -17.70 11.71 -22.89
CA PHE A 186 -17.36 11.58 -21.47
C PHE A 186 -18.45 12.10 -20.51
N LEU A 187 -19.12 13.21 -20.85
CA LEU A 187 -20.21 13.74 -20.01
C LEU A 187 -21.45 12.84 -20.07
N ASP A 188 -21.81 12.30 -21.24
CA ASP A 188 -23.01 11.47 -21.37
C ASP A 188 -22.92 10.13 -20.62
N ARG A 189 -21.74 9.50 -20.56
CA ARG A 189 -21.60 8.19 -19.89
C ARG A 189 -21.54 8.30 -18.37
N LEU A 190 -20.88 9.35 -17.86
CA LEU A 190 -20.80 9.63 -16.42
C LEU A 190 -22.13 10.16 -15.87
N PHE A 191 -22.80 11.07 -16.58
CA PHE A 191 -24.16 11.49 -16.22
C PHE A 191 -25.18 10.36 -16.37
N SER A 192 -25.04 9.48 -17.36
CA SER A 192 -25.94 8.33 -17.50
C SER A 192 -25.83 7.37 -16.32
N GLN A 193 -24.64 7.15 -15.76
CA GLN A 193 -24.49 6.27 -14.60
C GLN A 193 -25.10 6.89 -13.33
N GLU A 194 -24.90 8.19 -13.10
CA GLU A 194 -25.54 8.90 -11.97
C GLU A 194 -27.08 8.98 -12.12
N LEU A 195 -27.59 9.15 -13.34
CA LEU A 195 -29.04 9.14 -13.63
C LEU A 195 -29.67 7.76 -13.43
N GLN A 196 -28.94 6.67 -13.67
CA GLN A 196 -29.42 5.30 -13.43
C GLN A 196 -29.42 4.97 -11.92
N GLU A 197 -28.39 5.38 -11.19
CA GLU A 197 -28.29 5.18 -9.73
C GLU A 197 -29.29 6.05 -8.95
N ALA A 198 -29.59 7.27 -9.43
CA ALA A 198 -30.62 8.14 -8.86
C ALA A 198 -32.07 7.66 -9.14
N ARG A 199 -32.29 6.87 -10.18
CA ARG A 199 -33.60 6.25 -10.49
C ARG A 199 -33.89 4.97 -9.69
N ALA A 200 -32.88 4.38 -9.05
CA ALA A 200 -32.99 3.14 -8.29
C ALA A 200 -33.17 3.36 -6.76
N ARG A 201 -33.35 4.61 -6.33
CA ARG A 201 -33.68 5.01 -4.95
C ARG A 201 -35.10 5.60 -4.93
#